data_AF-A0A4Y2KLH9-F1
#
_entry.id   AF-A0A4Y2KLH9-F1
#
_cell.length_a   1.000
_cell.length_b   1.000
_cell.length_c   1.000
_cell.angle_alpha   90.00
_cell.angle_beta   90.00
_cell.angle_gamma   90.00
#
_symmetry.space_group_name_H-M   'P 1'
#
loop_
_entity.id
_entity.type
_entity.pdbx_description
1 polymer ?
#
loop_
_entity_poly.entity_id
_entity_poly.type
_entity_poly.pdbx_seq_one_letter_code
_entity_poly.pdbx_strand_id
1 'polypeptide(L)'
;MAYRATPLENSFSPSELLMGRRINTTLPVAKTQLQPYSVNKKVLEAKEERRIEGQKTNYDKHHGVRNLDKLDPAFHPEPEPEDDSDVTGYQHSPADADPGCPPLMLSPQSPKTYPERASSSTKASTDPYVTRSGRTVRPPERLDF
;
A
#
# COMPACT_ATOMS: atom_id res chain seq x y z
N MET A 1 11.11 -4.91 -9.86
CA MET A 1 10.55 -4.75 -11.23
C MET A 1 9.03 -4.91 -11.32
N ALA A 2 8.38 -5.71 -10.46
CA ALA A 2 6.94 -6.03 -10.58
C ALA A 2 6.01 -4.80 -10.64
N TYR A 3 6.09 -3.90 -9.66
CA TYR A 3 5.16 -2.75 -9.54
C TYR A 3 5.00 -1.91 -10.82
N ARG A 4 6.11 -1.70 -11.55
CA ARG A 4 6.14 -0.85 -12.75
C ARG A 4 5.35 -1.43 -13.93
N ALA A 5 5.21 -2.74 -14.00
CA ALA A 5 4.58 -3.45 -15.12
C ALA A 5 3.25 -4.13 -14.73
N THR A 6 2.89 -4.12 -13.44
CA THR A 6 1.62 -4.62 -12.95
C THR A 6 0.51 -3.60 -13.21
N PRO A 7 -0.56 -3.99 -13.91
CA PRO A 7 -1.74 -3.13 -14.06
C PRO A 7 -2.34 -2.79 -12.69
N LEU A 8 -2.75 -1.53 -12.52
CA LEU A 8 -3.51 -1.07 -11.36
C LEU A 8 -5.00 -1.38 -11.54
N GLU A 9 -5.81 -1.04 -10.55
CA GLU A 9 -7.27 -1.10 -10.65
C GLU A 9 -7.79 -0.37 -11.89
N ASN A 10 -7.14 0.73 -12.28
CA ASN A 10 -7.44 1.49 -13.49
C ASN A 10 -7.00 0.81 -14.81
N SER A 11 -6.58 -0.45 -14.77
CA SER A 11 -6.12 -1.31 -15.88
C SER A 11 -4.83 -0.90 -16.58
N PHE A 12 -4.18 0.19 -16.17
CA PHE A 12 -2.88 0.59 -16.69
C PHE A 12 -1.79 0.38 -15.65
N SER A 13 -0.60 0.00 -16.10
CA SER A 13 0.59 -0.03 -15.24
C SER A 13 1.19 1.37 -15.11
N PRO A 14 1.96 1.63 -14.03
CA PRO A 14 2.64 2.92 -13.85
C PRO A 14 3.52 3.33 -15.03
N SER A 15 4.17 2.36 -15.68
CA SER A 15 5.02 2.64 -16.85
C SER A 15 4.21 3.02 -18.09
N GLU A 16 3.04 2.42 -18.28
CA GLU A 16 2.14 2.77 -19.39
C GLU A 16 1.60 4.18 -19.24
N LEU A 17 1.25 4.59 -18.01
CA LEU A 17 0.79 5.96 -17.74
C LEU A 17 1.89 6.99 -17.95
N LEU A 18 3.15 6.66 -17.59
CA LEU A 18 4.28 7.57 -17.70
C LEU A 18 4.87 7.66 -19.11
N MET A 19 5.02 6.51 -19.79
CA MET A 19 5.76 6.40 -21.05
C MET A 19 4.88 6.05 -22.25
N GLY A 20 3.58 5.80 -22.04
CA GLY A 20 2.66 5.38 -23.11
C GLY A 20 2.98 3.99 -23.68
N ARG A 21 3.72 3.14 -22.96
CA ARG A 21 4.12 1.81 -23.44
C ARG A 21 4.41 0.86 -22.29
N ARG A 22 4.37 -0.45 -22.57
CA ARG A 22 4.85 -1.47 -21.63
C ARG A 22 6.38 -1.53 -21.64
N ILE A 23 6.96 -1.81 -20.48
CA ILE A 23 8.40 -2.06 -20.35
C ILE A 23 8.72 -3.53 -20.64
N ASN A 24 9.92 -3.78 -21.14
CA ASN A 24 10.43 -5.14 -21.26
C ASN A 24 10.60 -5.75 -19.86
N THR A 25 9.95 -6.88 -19.64
CA THR A 25 10.09 -7.67 -18.41
C THR A 25 10.46 -9.10 -18.78
N THR A 26 10.78 -9.93 -17.78
CA THR A 26 11.07 -11.36 -17.98
C THR A 26 9.87 -12.12 -18.56
N LEU A 27 8.66 -11.62 -18.36
CA LEU A 27 7.45 -12.24 -18.91
C LEU A 27 7.33 -11.94 -20.40
N PRO A 28 7.01 -12.94 -21.24
CA PRO A 28 6.82 -12.73 -22.66
C PRO A 28 5.60 -11.84 -22.91
N VAL A 29 5.80 -10.78 -23.70
CA VAL A 29 4.76 -9.82 -24.09
C VAL A 29 4.87 -9.57 -25.60
N ALA A 30 3.74 -9.33 -26.26
CA ALA A 30 3.73 -9.02 -27.69
C ALA A 30 4.54 -7.74 -27.99
N LYS A 31 5.36 -7.77 -29.04
CA LYS A 31 6.24 -6.65 -29.44
C LYS A 31 5.47 -5.35 -29.72
N THR A 32 4.21 -5.46 -30.12
CA THR A 32 3.32 -4.33 -30.38
C THR A 32 3.02 -3.53 -29.12
N GLN A 33 2.95 -4.17 -27.94
CA GLN A 33 2.66 -3.49 -26.67
C GLN A 33 3.89 -2.77 -26.08
N LEU A 34 5.08 -3.04 -26.62
CA LEU A 34 6.32 -2.33 -26.28
C LEU A 34 6.46 -1.00 -27.01
N GLN A 35 5.67 -0.80 -28.08
CA GLN A 35 5.65 0.45 -28.84
C GLN A 35 4.77 1.49 -28.12
N PRO A 36 5.12 2.78 -28.20
CA PRO A 36 4.29 3.86 -27.68
C PRO A 36 2.89 3.86 -28.30
N TYR A 37 1.87 4.03 -27.46
CA TYR A 37 0.48 4.24 -27.84
C TYR A 37 -0.15 5.34 -26.96
N SER A 38 -1.21 5.97 -27.48
CA SER A 38 -1.97 6.96 -26.73
C SER A 38 -2.95 6.28 -25.78
N VAL A 39 -2.88 6.63 -24.50
CA VAL A 39 -3.85 6.18 -23.50
C VAL A 39 -5.12 7.01 -23.60
N ASN A 40 -6.28 6.36 -23.55
CA ASN A 40 -7.59 7.02 -23.51
C ASN A 40 -7.81 7.73 -22.17
N LYS A 41 -7.39 9.00 -22.08
CA LYS A 41 -7.43 9.80 -20.84
C LYS A 41 -8.81 9.88 -20.20
N LYS A 42 -9.87 10.11 -21.00
CA LYS A 42 -11.25 10.20 -20.50
C LYS A 42 -11.71 8.94 -19.76
N VAL A 43 -11.34 7.77 -20.28
CA VAL A 43 -11.71 6.48 -19.67
C VAL A 43 -10.90 6.24 -18.40
N LEU A 44 -9.61 6.61 -18.42
CA LEU A 44 -8.73 6.53 -17.26
C LEU A 44 -9.24 7.42 -16.12
N GLU A 45 -9.51 8.69 -16.40
CA GLU A 45 -10.01 9.67 -15.42
C GLU A 45 -11.33 9.21 -14.80
N ALA A 46 -12.31 8.79 -15.61
CA ALA A 46 -13.60 8.29 -15.11
C ALA A 46 -13.47 7.02 -14.24
N LYS A 47 -12.41 6.22 -14.41
CA LYS A 47 -12.15 5.04 -13.59
C LYS A 47 -11.45 5.42 -12.28
N GLU A 48 -10.54 6.39 -12.36
CA GLU A 48 -9.83 6.93 -11.20
C GLU A 48 -10.76 7.72 -10.28
N GLU A 49 -11.63 8.55 -10.84
CA GLU A 49 -12.64 9.31 -10.09
C GLU A 49 -13.56 8.39 -9.29
N ARG A 50 -14.10 7.33 -9.93
CA ARG A 50 -14.89 6.31 -9.23
C ARG A 50 -14.11 5.62 -8.12
N ARG A 51 -12.81 5.36 -8.33
CA ARG A 51 -11.94 4.75 -7.31
C ARG A 51 -11.76 5.68 -6.12
N ILE A 52 -11.45 6.95 -6.37
CA ILE A 52 -11.25 7.98 -5.33
C ILE A 52 -12.55 8.23 -4.57
N GLU A 53 -13.68 8.37 -5.26
CA GLU A 53 -14.99 8.54 -4.64
C GLU A 53 -15.38 7.32 -3.79
N GLY A 54 -15.14 6.11 -4.29
CA GLY A 54 -15.35 4.88 -3.53
C GLY A 54 -14.51 4.83 -2.25
N GLN A 55 -13.22 5.17 -2.34
CA GLN A 55 -12.33 5.23 -1.17
C GLN A 55 -12.79 6.29 -0.18
N LYS A 56 -13.13 7.50 -0.65
CA LYS A 56 -13.65 8.59 0.17
C LYS A 56 -14.91 8.17 0.90
N THR A 57 -15.93 7.70 0.18
CA THR A 57 -17.21 7.32 0.78
C THR A 57 -17.06 6.17 1.77
N ASN A 58 -16.17 5.21 1.51
CA ASN A 58 -15.89 4.13 2.44
C ASN A 58 -15.22 4.66 3.72
N TYR A 59 -14.20 5.51 3.57
CA TYR A 59 -13.52 6.15 4.68
C TYR A 59 -14.48 7.00 5.53
N ASP A 60 -15.30 7.85 4.88
CA ASP A 60 -16.26 8.74 5.53
C ASP A 60 -17.29 7.94 6.34
N LYS A 61 -17.81 6.85 5.78
CA LYS A 61 -18.73 5.93 6.47
C LYS A 61 -18.09 5.28 7.68
N HIS A 62 -16.86 4.78 7.54
CA HIS A 62 -16.15 4.11 8.64
C HIS A 62 -15.79 5.04 9.80
N HIS A 63 -15.54 6.32 9.52
CA HIS A 63 -15.13 7.30 10.53
C HIS A 63 -16.27 8.25 10.95
N GLY A 64 -17.49 8.03 10.45
CA GLY A 64 -18.65 8.86 10.78
C GLY A 64 -18.45 10.34 10.40
N VAL A 65 -17.72 10.60 9.32
CA VAL A 65 -17.43 11.96 8.84
C VAL A 65 -18.75 12.67 8.52
N ARG A 66 -18.89 13.92 9.00
CA ARG A 66 -20.05 14.78 8.75
C ARG A 66 -19.58 16.05 8.07
N ASN A 67 -20.40 16.57 7.16
CA ASN A 67 -20.15 17.89 6.58
C ASN A 67 -20.39 18.95 7.65
N LEU A 68 -19.40 19.81 7.89
CA LEU A 68 -19.59 21.02 8.69
C LEU A 68 -20.18 22.13 7.82
N ASP A 69 -20.99 22.97 8.43
CA ASP A 69 -21.50 24.18 7.80
C ASP A 69 -20.35 25.15 7.49
N LYS A 70 -20.50 25.95 6.43
CA LYS A 70 -19.52 26.97 6.08
C LYS A 70 -19.45 27.98 7.22
N LEU A 71 -18.24 28.22 7.73
CA LEU A 71 -18.00 29.23 8.75
C LEU A 71 -18.40 30.61 8.22
N ASP A 72 -19.10 31.38 9.05
CA ASP A 72 -19.40 32.78 8.76
C ASP A 72 -18.11 33.59 8.85
N PRO A 73 -17.68 34.30 7.78
CA PRO A 73 -16.49 35.13 7.81
C PRO A 73 -16.57 36.28 8.83
N ALA A 74 -17.75 36.60 9.36
CA ALA A 74 -17.92 37.58 10.43
C ALA A 74 -17.69 37.01 11.85
N PHE A 75 -17.47 35.70 11.98
CA PHE A 75 -17.16 35.07 13.27
C PHE A 75 -15.70 35.36 13.64
N HIS A 76 -15.46 36.44 14.37
CA HIS A 76 -14.24 36.63 15.16
C HIS A 76 -14.46 35.92 16.50
N PRO A 77 -13.80 34.78 16.77
CA PRO A 77 -13.74 34.27 18.13
C PRO A 77 -13.13 35.37 19.00
N GLU A 78 -13.84 35.77 20.04
CA GLU A 78 -13.31 36.67 21.05
C GLU A 78 -12.01 36.04 21.59
N PRO A 79 -10.87 36.76 21.64
CA PRO A 79 -9.66 36.21 22.22
C PRO A 79 -9.98 35.86 23.67
N GLU A 80 -9.78 34.59 24.04
CA GLU A 80 -9.77 34.19 25.44
C GLU A 80 -8.85 35.15 26.19
N PRO A 81 -9.25 35.66 27.37
CA PRO A 81 -8.37 36.52 28.15
C PRO A 81 -7.07 35.77 28.39
N GLU A 82 -5.97 36.36 27.93
CA GLU A 82 -4.64 35.93 28.30
C GLU A 82 -4.62 35.95 29.84
N ASP A 83 -4.60 34.78 30.48
CA ASP A 83 -4.30 34.71 31.90
C ASP A 83 -2.90 35.30 32.06
N ASP A 84 -2.83 36.54 32.56
CA ASP A 84 -1.62 37.20 33.04
C ASP A 84 -1.06 36.42 34.24
N SER A 85 -0.60 35.19 34.01
CA SER A 85 0.18 34.46 34.98
C SER A 85 1.57 35.10 35.00
N ASP A 86 1.84 35.82 36.09
CA ASP A 86 3.08 36.50 36.38
C ASP A 86 4.31 35.72 35.86
N VAL A 87 5.12 36.43 35.07
CA VAL A 87 6.46 36.06 34.66
C VAL A 87 7.35 35.81 35.90
N THR A 88 7.30 34.60 36.45
CA THR A 88 8.34 34.12 37.35
C THR A 88 9.24 33.18 36.56
N GLY A 89 10.48 33.63 36.41
CA GLY A 89 11.39 33.18 35.37
C GLY A 89 11.66 31.69 35.41
N TYR A 90 11.41 31.04 34.28
CA TYR A 90 12.14 29.84 33.92
C TYR A 90 13.43 30.25 33.23
N GLN A 91 14.53 30.09 33.96
CA GLN A 91 15.87 30.19 33.42
C GLN A 91 16.03 29.23 32.25
N HIS A 92 16.37 29.76 31.07
CA HIS A 92 16.85 28.95 29.96
C HIS A 92 18.15 28.26 30.39
N SER A 93 18.08 26.96 30.67
CA SER A 93 19.26 26.10 30.61
C SER A 93 19.43 25.69 29.14
N PRO A 94 20.55 26.02 28.48
CA PRO A 94 20.78 25.54 27.13
C PRO A 94 21.21 24.08 27.23
N ALA A 95 20.36 23.17 26.78
CA ALA A 95 20.75 21.81 26.52
C ALA A 95 20.53 21.55 25.04
N ASP A 96 21.65 21.42 24.33
CA ASP A 96 21.76 21.07 22.93
C ASP A 96 20.84 19.89 22.55
N ALA A 97 19.94 20.12 21.59
CA ALA A 97 19.34 19.05 20.81
C ALA A 97 18.98 19.59 19.41
N ASP A 98 19.77 19.14 18.44
CA ASP A 98 19.49 19.18 17.01
C ASP A 98 18.04 18.69 16.75
N PRO A 99 17.14 19.50 16.15
CA PRO A 99 15.80 19.06 15.80
C PRO A 99 15.88 18.18 14.54
N GLY A 100 16.40 16.97 14.75
CA GLY A 100 16.27 15.86 13.83
C GLY A 100 14.79 15.62 13.52
N CYS A 101 14.54 15.36 12.25
CA CYS A 101 13.24 15.16 11.63
C CYS A 101 12.22 14.40 12.50
N PRO A 102 10.92 14.78 12.46
CA PRO A 102 9.89 14.02 13.16
C PRO A 102 9.83 12.57 12.63
N PRO A 103 9.54 11.57 13.48
CA PRO A 103 9.49 10.18 13.07
C PRO A 103 8.45 9.97 11.97
N LEU A 104 8.82 9.29 10.89
CA LEU A 104 7.83 8.77 9.95
C LEU A 104 6.95 7.78 10.70
N MET A 105 5.65 8.07 10.76
CA MET A 105 4.62 7.21 11.33
C MET A 105 4.81 5.78 10.79
N LEU A 106 5.33 4.88 11.64
CA LEU A 106 5.42 3.46 11.35
C LEU A 106 4.01 2.91 11.22
N SER A 107 3.66 2.48 10.02
CA SER A 107 2.44 1.73 9.74
C SER A 107 2.39 0.49 10.64
N PRO A 108 1.25 0.16 11.27
CA PRO A 108 1.16 -0.99 12.16
C PRO A 108 1.23 -2.28 11.35
N GLN A 109 2.45 -2.79 11.15
CA GLN A 109 2.66 -4.18 10.77
C GLN A 109 2.51 -5.03 12.03
N SER A 110 1.35 -5.66 12.18
CA SER A 110 1.18 -6.74 13.15
C SER A 110 2.28 -7.80 12.94
N PRO A 111 2.99 -8.24 13.99
CA PRO A 111 3.97 -9.32 13.85
C PRO A 111 3.27 -10.60 13.38
N LYS A 112 3.63 -11.08 12.20
CA LYS A 112 3.26 -12.42 11.74
C LYS A 112 4.19 -13.42 12.45
N THR A 113 3.73 -14.00 13.56
CA THR A 113 4.36 -15.18 14.15
C THR A 113 4.18 -16.35 13.19
N TYR A 114 5.25 -16.74 12.50
CA TYR A 114 5.29 -18.01 11.78
C TYR A 114 5.78 -19.10 12.74
N PRO A 115 5.10 -20.25 12.83
CA PRO A 115 5.65 -21.38 13.56
C PRO A 115 6.86 -21.92 12.79
N GLU A 116 8.01 -21.95 13.44
CA GLU A 116 9.22 -22.60 12.94
C GLU A 116 8.97 -24.11 12.83
N ARG A 117 8.98 -24.63 11.59
CA ARG A 117 8.77 -26.05 11.36
C ARG A 117 10.11 -26.75 11.47
N ALA A 118 10.31 -27.47 12.58
CA ALA A 118 11.47 -28.35 12.77
C ALA A 118 11.61 -29.29 11.56
N SER A 119 12.77 -29.24 10.91
CA SER A 119 13.09 -30.11 9.78
C SER A 119 13.36 -31.52 10.31
N SER A 120 12.36 -32.39 10.24
CA SER A 120 12.58 -33.83 10.40
C SER A 120 12.80 -34.45 9.03
N SER A 121 13.99 -35.02 8.84
CA SER A 121 14.37 -35.80 7.66
C SER A 121 13.64 -37.15 7.71
N THR A 122 12.49 -37.24 7.04
CA THR A 122 11.79 -38.51 6.84
C THR A 122 12.30 -39.19 5.59
N LYS A 123 12.90 -40.37 5.78
CA LYS A 123 13.27 -41.30 4.72
C LYS A 123 12.04 -41.58 3.85
N ALA A 124 12.24 -41.52 2.53
CA ALA A 124 11.18 -41.74 1.55
C ALA A 124 10.55 -43.14 1.73
N SER A 125 9.33 -43.19 2.24
CA SER A 125 8.51 -44.39 2.17
C SER A 125 8.02 -44.55 0.73
N THR A 126 8.15 -45.74 0.17
CA THR A 126 7.72 -46.12 -1.19
C THR A 126 6.19 -46.12 -1.36
N ASP A 127 5.43 -45.84 -0.30
CA ASP A 127 3.98 -45.81 -0.36
C ASP A 127 3.44 -44.61 -1.15
N PRO A 128 2.47 -44.83 -2.05
CA PRO A 128 1.86 -43.77 -2.84
C PRO A 128 1.13 -42.76 -1.94
N TYR A 129 1.42 -41.47 -2.13
CA TYR A 129 0.74 -40.41 -1.38
C TYR A 129 -0.70 -40.25 -1.87
N VAL A 130 -1.67 -40.39 -0.97
CA VAL A 130 -3.11 -40.25 -1.26
C VAL A 130 -3.65 -38.95 -0.67
N THR A 131 -4.36 -38.15 -1.47
CA THR A 131 -5.00 -36.92 -1.00
C THR A 131 -6.23 -37.22 -0.15
N ARG A 132 -6.71 -36.23 0.60
CA ARG A 132 -7.97 -36.30 1.37
C ARG A 132 -9.20 -36.67 0.51
N SER A 133 -9.14 -36.48 -0.81
CA SER A 133 -10.19 -36.89 -1.77
C SER A 133 -9.98 -38.28 -2.37
N GLY A 134 -9.00 -39.05 -1.90
CA GLY A 134 -8.69 -40.40 -2.38
C GLY A 134 -7.85 -40.45 -3.66
N ARG A 135 -7.27 -39.32 -4.12
CA ARG A 135 -6.44 -39.31 -5.33
C ARG A 135 -5.00 -39.67 -4.99
N THR A 136 -4.47 -40.67 -5.67
CA THR A 136 -3.05 -41.02 -5.59
C THR A 136 -2.21 -40.07 -6.42
N VAL A 137 -1.22 -39.40 -5.80
CA VAL A 137 -0.27 -38.51 -6.47
C VAL A 137 1.08 -39.20 -6.55
N ARG A 138 1.58 -39.41 -7.78
CA ARG A 138 2.91 -39.96 -8.03
C ARG A 138 3.92 -38.80 -8.08
N PRO A 139 4.99 -38.81 -7.27
CA PRO A 139 6.03 -37.79 -7.36
C PRO A 139 6.78 -37.90 -8.71
N PRO A 140 7.27 -36.76 -9.25
CA PRO A 140 7.97 -36.75 -10.54
C PRO A 140 9.28 -37.53 -10.48
N GLU A 141 9.59 -38.25 -11.57
CA GLU A 141 10.86 -38.97 -11.72
C GLU A 141 12.02 -37.97 -11.83
N ARG A 142 13.09 -38.23 -11.08
CA ARG A 142 14.34 -37.47 -11.20
C ARG A 142 15.09 -38.02 -12.40
N LEU A 143 15.46 -37.15 -13.33
CA LEU A 143 16.44 -37.46 -14.37
C LEU A 143 17.82 -37.30 -13.74
N ASP A 144 18.50 -38.41 -13.50
CA ASP A 144 19.90 -38.42 -13.10
C ASP A 144 20.75 -38.29 -14.37
N PHE A 145 21.42 -37.13 -14.52
CA PHE A 145 22.44 -36.87 -15.55
C PHE A 145 23.83 -36.92 -14.93
#